data_AF-A0A842UXL8-F1
#
_entry.id   AF-A0A842UXL8-F1
#
_cell.length_a   1.000
_cell.length_b   1.000
_cell.length_c   1.000
_cell.angle_alpha   90.00
_cell.angle_beta   90.00
_cell.angle_gamma   90.00
#
_symmetry.space_group_name_H-M   'P 1'
#
loop_
_entity.id
_entity.type
_entity.pdbx_description
1 polymer ?
#
loop_
_entity_poly.entity_id
_entity_poly.type
_entity_poly.pdbx_seq_one_letter_code
_entity_poly.pdbx_strand_id
1 'polypeptide(L)'
;VSIESGKRIEIKGAQDLKLIPKLVQLEVERQLNLIEISKSLGSTINIKKEIIDVSDLLEGCGSKIIKACFKKDGVVYALRLPGFSGLLGREISPNKRLGTEFSERAKVKAGVGGIFHSDELPAYGITEEEKKAIALELGCSKDDGFAIVADQKPKAEKALQAVAERAAMCAEGVPREVRKANQDGTTSFLRPMPGAARLYPETDVVPTRPDTRDLKIPELITQKAEKFREKLNLGKDLADKMARSGRRELIEDLISKFSNIKPAFIAETILSTTKEIKRKFDTDVDSITDEQYKEIFGYLDKGKISKDVLMDVLIDYAKGKFRLEKYKMLSDQELEKEVRRILDENKDLEFKKVMGVVMRKLKGKASGKKIAEIVRKLT
;
A
#
# COMPACT_ATOMS: atom_id res chain seq x y z
N VAL A 1 -6.26 19.25 5.72
CA VAL A 1 -7.55 19.21 6.46
C VAL A 1 -7.57 20.37 7.45
N SER A 2 -8.73 21.01 7.62
CA SER A 2 -8.95 22.09 8.58
C SER A 2 -10.39 22.05 9.04
N ILE A 3 -10.64 22.46 10.29
CA ILE A 3 -11.97 22.69 10.83
C ILE A 3 -12.06 24.08 11.45
N GLU A 4 -13.28 24.54 11.70
CA GLU A 4 -13.53 25.72 12.51
C GLU A 4 -12.92 25.56 13.91
N SER A 5 -12.34 26.62 14.46
CA SER A 5 -11.56 26.61 15.72
C SER A 5 -10.31 25.71 15.71
N GLY A 6 -10.03 24.98 14.63
CA GLY A 6 -8.81 24.22 14.42
C GLY A 6 -7.74 25.00 13.67
N LYS A 7 -6.84 24.27 13.00
CA LYS A 7 -5.83 24.86 12.10
C LYS A 7 -5.72 24.05 10.81
N ARG A 8 -5.13 24.66 9.78
CA ARG A 8 -4.76 23.96 8.56
C ARG A 8 -3.64 22.95 8.85
N ILE A 9 -3.91 21.69 8.55
CA ILE A 9 -2.96 20.58 8.61
C ILE A 9 -2.72 20.05 7.20
N GLU A 10 -1.46 19.94 6.82
CA GLU A 10 -1.04 19.33 5.55
C GLU A 10 -0.75 17.85 5.79
N ILE A 11 -1.46 16.96 5.10
CA ILE A 11 -1.21 15.52 5.18
C ILE A 11 -0.45 15.09 3.91
N LYS A 12 0.75 14.56 4.09
CA LYS A 12 1.59 14.02 3.01
C LYS A 12 1.55 12.50 2.95
N GLY A 13 1.74 11.95 1.75
CA GLY A 13 1.88 10.51 1.54
C GLY A 13 0.56 9.73 1.50
N ALA A 14 -0.56 10.37 1.18
CA ALA A 14 -1.84 9.68 0.95
C ALA A 14 -1.83 8.96 -0.41
N GLN A 15 -1.18 7.80 -0.47
CA GLN A 15 -1.01 7.02 -1.71
C GLN A 15 -2.27 6.28 -2.15
N ASP A 16 -3.04 5.75 -1.19
CA ASP A 16 -4.32 5.10 -1.49
C ASP A 16 -5.45 6.14 -1.49
N LEU A 17 -5.98 6.42 -2.68
CA LEU A 17 -7.09 7.36 -2.88
C LEU A 17 -8.35 6.93 -2.12
N LYS A 18 -8.55 5.62 -1.87
CA LYS A 18 -9.70 5.11 -1.11
C LYS A 18 -9.64 5.48 0.37
N LEU A 19 -8.45 5.76 0.91
CA LEU A 19 -8.26 6.16 2.30
C LEU A 19 -8.49 7.66 2.54
N ILE A 20 -8.59 8.48 1.49
CA ILE A 20 -8.75 9.93 1.63
C ILE A 20 -9.95 10.30 2.54
N PRO A 21 -11.16 9.74 2.37
CA PRO A 21 -12.28 10.05 3.25
C PRO A 21 -11.99 9.72 4.72
N LYS A 22 -11.35 8.57 4.98
CA LYS A 22 -11.00 8.15 6.34
C LYS A 22 -9.91 9.03 6.96
N LEU A 23 -8.89 9.41 6.19
CA LEU A 23 -7.85 10.35 6.60
C LEU A 23 -8.44 11.71 7.00
N VAL A 24 -9.41 12.21 6.22
CA VAL A 24 -10.10 13.47 6.54
C VAL A 24 -10.90 13.32 7.82
N GLN A 25 -11.70 12.26 7.95
CA GLN A 25 -12.52 12.00 9.14
C GLN A 25 -11.68 11.93 10.42
N LEU A 26 -10.61 11.14 10.42
CA LEU A 26 -9.75 10.96 11.59
C LEU A 26 -8.97 12.23 11.94
N GLU A 27 -8.58 13.03 10.95
CA GLU A 27 -7.93 14.31 11.22
C GLU A 27 -8.92 15.35 11.79
N VAL A 28 -10.19 15.32 11.38
CA VAL A 28 -11.25 16.13 12.00
C VAL A 28 -11.42 15.75 13.47
N GLU A 29 -11.55 14.45 13.76
CA GLU A 29 -11.67 13.91 15.12
C GLU A 29 -10.47 14.31 16.00
N ARG A 30 -9.25 14.18 15.47
CA ARG A 30 -8.02 14.60 16.15
C ARG A 30 -8.05 16.08 16.51
N GLN A 31 -8.46 16.95 15.59
CA GLN A 31 -8.54 18.38 15.86
C GLN A 31 -9.61 18.73 16.90
N LEU A 32 -10.78 18.10 16.85
CA LEU A 32 -11.83 18.29 17.85
C LEU A 32 -11.36 17.87 19.25
N ASN A 33 -10.73 16.70 19.37
CA ASN A 33 -10.18 16.22 20.64
C ASN A 33 -9.09 17.15 21.19
N LEU A 34 -8.22 17.70 20.34
CA LEU A 34 -7.21 18.67 20.76
C LEU A 34 -7.81 20.01 21.19
N ILE A 35 -8.90 20.46 20.57
CA ILE A 35 -9.65 21.65 20.99
C ILE A 35 -10.28 21.42 22.36
N GLU A 36 -10.84 20.24 22.62
CA GLU A 36 -11.37 19.90 23.94
C GLU A 36 -10.28 19.86 25.02
N ILE A 37 -9.12 19.27 24.71
CA ILE A 37 -7.95 19.28 25.60
C ILE A 37 -7.52 20.73 25.91
N SER A 38 -7.47 21.60 24.90
CA SER A 38 -7.15 23.03 25.09
C SER A 38 -8.13 23.72 26.03
N LYS A 39 -9.44 23.43 25.90
CA LYS A 39 -10.47 23.96 26.82
C LYS A 39 -10.26 23.48 28.25
N SER A 40 -9.84 22.23 28.46
CA SER A 40 -9.54 21.69 29.80
C SER A 40 -8.29 22.30 30.42
N LEU A 41 -7.28 22.66 29.61
CA LEU A 41 -6.01 23.24 30.06
C LEU A 41 -6.12 24.73 30.44
N GLY A 42 -7.09 25.46 29.88
CA GLY A 42 -7.23 26.90 30.11
C GLY A 42 -6.21 27.75 29.33
N SER A 43 -6.42 29.07 29.30
CA SER A 43 -5.72 30.00 28.38
C SER A 43 -4.29 30.36 28.78
N THR A 44 -3.80 29.96 29.95
CA THR A 44 -2.48 30.38 30.45
C THR A 44 -1.77 29.25 31.20
N ILE A 45 -1.19 28.29 30.46
CA ILE A 45 -0.25 27.32 31.06
C ILE A 45 1.16 27.80 30.79
N ASN A 46 1.86 28.17 31.86
CA ASN A 46 3.28 28.45 31.79
C ASN A 46 4.08 27.15 31.98
N ILE A 47 4.49 26.53 30.88
CA ILE A 47 5.40 25.38 30.92
C ILE A 47 6.81 25.92 31.19
N LYS A 48 7.27 25.81 32.42
CA LYS A 48 8.68 26.03 32.75
C LYS A 48 9.53 24.96 32.06
N LYS A 49 10.57 25.36 31.33
CA LYS A 49 11.52 24.45 30.68
C LYS A 49 12.60 23.95 31.66
N GLU A 50 12.23 23.76 32.91
CA GLU A 50 13.11 23.24 33.98
C GLU A 50 13.17 21.72 33.84
N ILE A 51 14.28 21.22 33.29
CA ILE A 51 14.55 19.80 33.12
C ILE A 51 15.34 19.32 34.33
N ILE A 52 14.87 18.27 35.00
CA ILE A 52 15.48 17.72 36.21
C ILE A 52 16.05 16.34 35.91
N ASP A 53 17.26 16.08 36.42
CA ASP A 53 17.88 14.75 36.38
C ASP A 53 17.25 13.87 37.45
N VAL A 54 16.64 12.76 37.04
CA VAL A 54 16.00 11.78 37.93
C VAL A 54 16.66 10.41 37.82
N SER A 55 17.90 10.37 37.32
CA SER A 55 18.66 9.12 37.12
C SER A 55 18.80 8.33 38.42
N ASP A 56 19.14 9.01 39.52
CA ASP A 56 19.33 8.40 40.85
C ASP A 56 18.06 7.73 41.38
N LEU A 57 16.88 8.30 41.06
CA LEU A 57 15.58 7.73 41.47
C LEU A 57 15.24 6.42 40.74
N LEU A 58 15.93 6.13 39.64
CA LEU A 58 15.62 5.02 38.75
C LEU A 58 16.76 4.02 38.59
N GLU A 59 17.85 4.15 39.35
CA GLU A 59 19.03 3.28 39.27
C GLU A 59 18.66 1.79 39.53
N GLY A 60 17.72 1.55 40.44
CA GLY A 60 17.16 0.23 40.76
C GLY A 60 15.98 -0.22 39.89
N CYS A 61 15.54 0.61 38.93
CA CYS A 61 14.28 0.42 38.22
C CYS A 61 14.22 -0.88 37.42
N GLY A 62 13.08 -1.57 37.44
CA GLY A 62 12.85 -2.82 36.70
C GLY A 62 12.83 -2.65 35.17
N SER A 63 12.74 -1.42 34.66
CA SER A 63 12.58 -1.15 33.23
C SER A 63 13.81 -1.55 32.40
N LYS A 64 13.58 -2.40 31.39
CA LYS A 64 14.63 -2.81 30.44
C LYS A 64 15.20 -1.61 29.66
N ILE A 65 14.37 -0.60 29.39
CA ILE A 65 14.74 0.58 28.59
C ILE A 65 15.68 1.48 29.40
N ILE A 66 15.32 1.78 30.65
CA ILE A 66 16.16 2.57 31.56
C ILE A 66 17.47 1.86 31.87
N LYS A 67 17.45 0.55 32.19
CA LYS A 67 18.68 -0.23 32.38
C LYS A 67 19.60 -0.21 31.15
N ALA A 68 19.03 -0.27 29.95
CA ALA A 68 19.81 -0.19 28.71
C ALA A 68 20.39 1.22 28.47
N CYS A 69 19.72 2.27 28.96
CA CYS A 69 20.22 3.65 28.93
C CYS A 69 21.45 3.79 29.83
N PHE A 70 21.37 3.37 31.09
CA PHE A 70 22.47 3.45 32.05
C PHE A 70 23.70 2.64 31.63
N LYS A 71 23.51 1.46 31.01
CA LYS A 71 24.62 0.68 30.44
C LYS A 71 25.41 1.39 29.33
N LYS A 72 24.87 2.48 28.78
CA LYS A 72 25.49 3.28 27.71
C LYS A 72 25.88 4.67 28.23
N ASP A 73 26.03 4.84 29.54
CA ASP A 73 26.30 6.12 30.19
C ASP A 73 25.27 7.21 29.84
N GLY A 74 24.03 6.79 29.59
CA GLY A 74 22.91 7.69 29.36
C GLY A 74 22.28 8.19 30.67
N VAL A 75 21.44 9.20 30.56
CA VAL A 75 20.77 9.84 31.70
C VAL A 75 19.26 9.72 31.56
N VAL A 76 18.55 9.89 32.68
CA VAL A 76 17.09 9.93 32.70
C VAL A 76 16.64 11.29 33.17
N TYR A 77 16.15 12.11 32.24
CA TYR A 77 15.66 13.44 32.52
C TYR A 77 14.14 13.48 32.55
N ALA A 78 13.59 14.35 33.38
CA ALA A 78 12.17 14.55 33.52
C ALA A 78 11.78 16.02 33.43
N LEU A 79 10.53 16.25 33.00
CA LEU A 79 9.94 17.57 32.85
C LEU A 79 8.52 17.55 33.43
N ARG A 80 8.23 18.54 34.28
CA ARG A 80 6.88 18.78 34.78
C ARG A 80 5.98 19.42 33.70
N LEU A 81 4.75 18.94 33.62
CA LEU A 81 3.72 19.41 32.68
C LEU A 81 2.48 19.84 33.47
N PRO A 82 2.39 21.13 33.87
CA PRO A 82 1.30 21.59 34.72
C PRO A 82 -0.09 21.43 34.09
N GLY A 83 -1.06 20.88 34.83
CA GLY A 83 -2.43 20.66 34.35
C GLY A 83 -2.62 19.49 33.36
N PHE A 84 -1.58 18.71 33.07
CA PHE A 84 -1.64 17.61 32.09
C PHE A 84 -2.03 16.24 32.67
N SER A 85 -2.31 16.15 33.97
CA SER A 85 -2.73 14.89 34.61
C SER A 85 -4.01 14.36 33.97
N GLY A 86 -4.00 13.09 33.53
CA GLY A 86 -5.11 12.46 32.83
C GLY A 86 -5.30 12.89 31.37
N LEU A 87 -4.64 13.96 30.91
CA LEU A 87 -4.73 14.46 29.54
C LEU A 87 -3.67 13.84 28.62
N LEU A 88 -2.50 13.44 29.12
CA LEU A 88 -1.45 12.80 28.33
C LEU A 88 -1.90 11.43 27.83
N GLY A 89 -2.66 10.72 28.66
CA GLY A 89 -3.26 9.42 28.34
C GLY A 89 -4.53 9.50 27.49
N ARG A 90 -5.09 10.70 27.29
CA ARG A 90 -6.34 10.88 26.54
C ARG A 90 -6.15 10.53 25.06
N GLU A 91 -7.02 9.68 24.55
CA GLU A 91 -7.05 9.30 23.13
C GLU A 91 -7.56 10.48 22.29
N ILE A 92 -6.81 10.81 21.23
CA ILE A 92 -7.13 11.90 20.30
C ILE A 92 -7.53 11.37 18.91
N SER A 93 -7.14 10.14 18.59
CA SER A 93 -7.43 9.43 17.34
C SER A 93 -7.23 7.95 17.65
N PRO A 94 -7.84 7.00 16.90
CA PRO A 94 -7.71 5.58 17.17
C PRO A 94 -6.26 5.14 17.41
N ASN A 95 -6.00 4.55 18.58
CA ASN A 95 -4.68 4.08 19.04
C ASN A 95 -3.62 5.18 19.20
N LYS A 96 -4.01 6.46 19.25
CA LYS A 96 -3.12 7.61 19.44
C LYS A 96 -3.60 8.51 20.56
N ARG A 97 -2.72 8.76 21.51
CA ARG A 97 -2.96 9.61 22.68
C ARG A 97 -2.26 10.95 22.52
N LEU A 98 -2.57 11.91 23.40
CA LEU A 98 -1.82 13.17 23.44
C LEU A 98 -0.32 12.94 23.70
N GLY A 99 0.02 12.00 24.59
CA GLY A 99 1.40 11.56 24.82
C GLY A 99 2.08 11.00 23.57
N THR A 100 1.31 10.44 22.63
CA THR A 100 1.83 10.00 21.32
C THR A 100 2.30 11.19 20.48
N GLU A 101 1.58 12.32 20.46
CA GLU A 101 2.02 13.55 19.76
C GLU A 101 3.33 14.10 20.33
N PHE A 102 3.50 13.99 21.66
CA PHE A 102 4.70 14.46 22.36
C PHE A 102 5.88 13.55 22.01
N SER A 103 5.66 12.23 22.05
CA SER A 103 6.62 11.21 21.64
C SER A 103 7.05 11.36 20.18
N GLU A 104 6.12 11.59 19.26
CA GLU A 104 6.42 11.81 17.84
C GLU A 104 7.32 13.03 17.62
N ARG A 105 7.05 14.14 18.32
CA ARG A 105 7.89 15.34 18.22
C ARG A 105 9.27 15.17 18.85
N ALA A 106 9.35 14.49 19.98
CA ALA A 106 10.61 14.14 20.61
C ALA A 106 11.47 13.27 19.66
N LYS A 107 10.87 12.25 19.04
CA LYS A 107 11.52 11.40 18.02
C LYS A 107 12.05 12.22 16.85
N VAL A 108 11.23 13.08 16.26
CA VAL A 108 11.62 13.87 15.08
C VAL A 108 12.69 14.90 15.40
N LYS A 109 12.61 15.59 16.55
CA LYS A 109 13.57 16.67 16.89
C LYS A 109 14.89 16.16 17.47
N ALA A 110 14.84 15.09 18.27
CA ALA A 110 15.99 14.62 19.05
C ALA A 110 16.50 13.22 18.67
N GLY A 111 15.73 12.45 17.90
CA GLY A 111 16.12 11.08 17.50
C GLY A 111 16.13 10.08 18.66
N VAL A 112 15.32 10.33 19.70
CA VAL A 112 15.13 9.42 20.84
C VAL A 112 14.17 8.28 20.48
N GLY A 113 14.19 7.19 21.25
CA GLY A 113 13.28 6.05 21.05
C GLY A 113 11.81 6.35 21.40
N GLY A 114 11.56 7.38 22.20
CA GLY A 114 10.25 7.80 22.68
C GLY A 114 10.36 8.60 23.97
N ILE A 115 9.23 8.78 24.63
CA ILE A 115 9.13 9.39 25.96
C ILE A 115 8.27 8.47 26.83
N PHE A 116 8.44 8.54 28.14
CA PHE A 116 7.45 8.06 29.10
C PHE A 116 6.61 9.22 29.63
N HIS A 117 5.37 9.00 30.02
CA HIS A 117 4.54 10.03 30.64
C HIS A 117 3.74 9.54 31.86
N SER A 118 3.37 10.45 32.75
CA SER A 118 2.70 10.13 34.03
C SER A 118 1.47 9.23 33.89
N ASP A 119 0.64 9.46 32.87
CA ASP A 119 -0.63 8.74 32.69
C ASP A 119 -0.50 7.31 32.13
N GLU A 120 0.65 6.95 31.55
CA GLU A 120 0.91 5.57 31.13
C GLU A 120 1.64 4.76 32.21
N LEU A 121 2.14 5.43 33.26
CA LEU A 121 2.78 4.79 34.41
C LEU A 121 1.73 4.50 35.50
N PRO A 122 1.79 3.35 36.19
CA PRO A 122 2.91 2.42 36.27
C PRO A 122 2.91 1.43 35.11
N ALA A 123 4.02 1.35 34.39
CA ALA A 123 4.19 0.42 33.27
C ALA A 123 5.67 0.30 32.91
N TYR A 124 5.99 -0.59 31.97
CA TYR A 124 7.34 -0.74 31.41
C TYR A 124 8.43 -1.07 32.44
N GLY A 125 8.05 -1.60 33.60
CA GLY A 125 8.95 -1.92 34.71
C GLY A 125 9.25 -0.75 35.65
N ILE A 126 8.55 0.39 35.50
CA ILE A 126 8.56 1.51 36.45
C ILE A 126 7.43 1.31 37.46
N THR A 127 7.74 1.36 38.76
CA THR A 127 6.76 1.10 39.83
C THR A 127 5.97 2.36 40.22
N GLU A 128 4.91 2.18 41.01
CA GLU A 128 4.14 3.30 41.55
C GLU A 128 4.95 4.14 42.54
N GLU A 129 5.87 3.51 43.28
CA GLU A 129 6.77 4.19 44.21
C GLU A 129 7.73 5.10 43.44
N GLU A 130 8.33 4.61 42.35
CA GLU A 130 9.21 5.38 41.47
C GLU A 130 8.46 6.54 40.80
N LYS A 131 7.25 6.28 40.30
CA LYS A 131 6.37 7.31 39.74
C LYS A 131 6.09 8.44 40.75
N LYS A 132 5.78 8.08 42.00
CA LYS A 132 5.53 9.05 43.09
C LYS A 132 6.79 9.83 43.47
N ALA A 133 7.95 9.17 43.52
CA ALA A 133 9.23 9.82 43.81
C ALA A 133 9.57 10.88 42.74
N ILE A 134 9.40 10.55 41.46
CA ILE A 134 9.62 11.49 40.35
C ILE A 134 8.65 12.68 40.42
N ALA A 135 7.37 12.42 40.70
CA ALA A 135 6.38 13.48 40.86
C ALA A 135 6.74 14.43 42.02
N LEU A 136 7.26 13.90 43.13
CA LEU A 136 7.71 14.68 44.27
C LEU A 136 8.94 15.54 43.93
N GLU A 137 9.94 14.96 43.27
CA GLU A 137 11.17 15.65 42.85
C GLU A 137 10.87 16.81 41.87
N LEU A 138 9.92 16.61 40.97
CA LEU A 138 9.44 17.65 40.04
C LEU A 138 8.51 18.68 40.70
N GLY A 139 8.11 18.47 41.95
CA GLY A 139 7.12 19.30 42.66
C GLY A 139 5.74 19.30 42.00
N CYS A 140 5.34 18.19 41.35
CA CYS A 140 4.04 18.05 40.70
C CYS A 140 2.88 18.10 41.70
N SER A 141 1.83 18.85 41.36
CA SER A 141 0.53 18.76 42.04
C SER A 141 -0.29 17.58 41.50
N LYS A 142 -1.48 17.34 42.07
CA LYS A 142 -2.37 16.24 41.62
C LYS A 142 -2.86 16.41 40.18
N ASP A 143 -2.97 17.65 39.72
CA ASP A 143 -3.46 18.00 38.39
C ASP A 143 -2.32 18.07 37.36
N ASP A 144 -1.07 17.91 37.79
CA ASP A 144 0.10 17.97 36.91
C ASP A 144 0.50 16.60 36.38
N GLY A 145 0.88 16.57 35.11
CA GLY A 145 1.57 15.44 34.51
C GLY A 145 3.07 15.64 34.51
N PHE A 146 3.79 14.62 34.07
CA PHE A 146 5.22 14.74 33.75
C PHE A 146 5.59 13.86 32.57
N ALA A 147 6.72 14.16 31.95
CA ALA A 147 7.33 13.34 30.90
C ALA A 147 8.78 13.00 31.26
N ILE A 148 9.22 11.80 30.92
CA ILE A 148 10.57 11.29 31.17
C ILE A 148 11.19 10.83 29.86
N VAL A 149 12.48 11.11 29.67
CA VAL A 149 13.27 10.59 28.55
C VAL A 149 14.55 9.95 29.08
N ALA A 150 14.77 8.69 28.71
CA ALA A 150 15.98 7.94 28.99
C ALA A 150 16.80 7.82 27.69
N ASP A 151 17.83 8.66 27.55
CA ASP A 151 18.75 8.63 26.40
C ASP A 151 20.06 9.38 26.78
N GLN A 152 20.95 9.55 25.82
CA GLN A 152 22.13 10.41 25.97
C GLN A 152 21.71 11.85 26.33
N LYS A 153 22.44 12.47 27.26
CA LYS A 153 22.16 13.83 27.77
C LYS A 153 21.70 14.86 26.72
N PRO A 154 22.44 15.10 25.62
CA PRO A 154 22.03 16.09 24.61
C PRO A 154 20.74 15.72 23.87
N LYS A 155 20.43 14.42 23.73
CA LYS A 155 19.20 13.95 23.11
C LYS A 155 18.02 14.06 24.08
N ALA A 156 18.22 13.68 25.35
CA ALA A 156 17.19 13.75 26.38
C ALA A 156 16.73 15.20 26.61
N GLU A 157 17.66 16.14 26.74
CA GLU A 157 17.35 17.58 26.88
C GLU A 157 16.55 18.09 25.68
N LYS A 158 17.02 17.82 24.47
CA LYS A 158 16.35 18.26 23.23
C LYS A 158 14.97 17.64 23.05
N ALA A 159 14.79 16.39 23.47
CA ALA A 159 13.52 15.70 23.44
C ALA A 159 12.51 16.33 24.40
N LEU A 160 12.90 16.58 25.66
CA LEU A 160 12.04 17.23 26.64
C LEU A 160 11.74 18.68 26.28
N GLN A 161 12.67 19.39 25.65
CA GLN A 161 12.41 20.72 25.12
C GLN A 161 11.35 20.69 24.00
N ALA A 162 11.38 19.69 23.13
CA ALA A 162 10.34 19.47 22.12
C ALA A 162 8.97 19.14 22.73
N VAL A 163 8.97 18.36 23.83
CA VAL A 163 7.77 18.07 24.62
C VAL A 163 7.21 19.34 25.25
N ALA A 164 8.04 20.15 25.90
CA ALA A 164 7.65 21.43 26.50
C ALA A 164 6.99 22.37 25.48
N GLU A 165 7.60 22.51 24.30
CA GLU A 165 7.05 23.32 23.21
C GLU A 165 5.70 22.78 22.72
N ARG A 166 5.56 21.46 22.59
CA ARG A 166 4.29 20.87 22.16
C ARG A 166 3.21 21.02 23.23
N ALA A 167 3.57 20.89 24.50
CA ALA A 167 2.66 21.10 25.63
C ALA A 167 2.16 22.54 25.67
N ALA A 168 3.04 23.53 25.47
CA ALA A 168 2.64 24.93 25.35
C ALA A 168 1.63 25.14 24.20
N MET A 169 1.86 24.51 23.04
CA MET A 169 0.92 24.56 21.91
C MET A 169 -0.45 23.92 22.22
N CYS A 170 -0.57 23.03 23.22
CA CYS A 170 -1.88 22.47 23.59
C CYS A 170 -2.81 23.51 24.20
N ALA A 171 -2.28 24.50 24.93
CA ALA A 171 -3.08 25.58 25.47
C ALA A 171 -3.69 26.44 24.33
N GLU A 172 -2.95 26.63 23.24
CA GLU A 172 -3.41 27.34 22.03
C GLU A 172 -4.35 26.51 21.14
N GLY A 173 -4.46 25.19 21.37
CA GLY A 173 -5.28 24.27 20.58
C GLY A 173 -4.49 23.41 19.59
N VAL A 174 -4.95 23.42 18.33
CA VAL A 174 -4.35 22.58 17.27
C VAL A 174 -3.09 23.27 16.72
N PRO A 175 -1.92 22.62 16.70
CA PRO A 175 -0.72 23.21 16.10
C PRO A 175 -0.76 23.17 14.56
N ARG A 176 -0.22 24.19 13.88
CA ARG A 176 -0.01 24.17 12.42
C ARG A 176 1.20 23.31 12.06
N GLU A 177 0.97 22.22 11.33
CA GLU A 177 2.02 21.23 11.03
C GLU A 177 1.75 20.44 9.75
N VAL A 178 2.81 19.77 9.28
CA VAL A 178 2.74 18.75 8.24
C VAL A 178 2.78 17.39 8.92
N ARG A 179 1.85 16.53 8.55
CA ARG A 179 1.71 15.17 9.06
C ARG A 179 1.84 14.16 7.92
N LYS A 180 2.28 12.95 8.24
CA LYS A 180 2.35 11.80 7.33
C LYS A 180 1.11 10.94 7.49
N ALA A 181 0.49 10.52 6.38
CA ALA A 181 -0.57 9.53 6.38
C ALA A 181 -0.02 8.14 6.73
N ASN A 182 -0.68 7.45 7.66
CA ASN A 182 -0.41 6.06 8.00
C ASN A 182 -1.35 5.13 7.23
N GLN A 183 -1.01 3.83 7.18
CA GLN A 183 -1.79 2.82 6.45
C GLN A 183 -3.19 2.57 7.05
N ASP A 184 -3.36 2.83 8.34
CA ASP A 184 -4.62 2.72 9.08
C ASP A 184 -5.52 3.96 8.94
N GLY A 185 -5.06 4.98 8.20
CA GLY A 185 -5.75 6.25 8.03
C GLY A 185 -5.50 7.27 9.16
N THR A 186 -4.72 6.94 10.19
CA THR A 186 -4.27 7.94 11.17
C THR A 186 -3.14 8.80 10.60
N THR A 187 -2.77 9.87 11.30
CA THR A 187 -1.69 10.76 10.88
C THR A 187 -0.62 10.89 11.95
N SER A 188 0.65 10.97 11.56
CA SER A 188 1.79 11.16 12.47
C SER A 188 2.50 12.47 12.17
N PHE A 189 3.01 13.16 13.18
CA PHE A 189 3.79 14.38 12.99
C PHE A 189 5.00 14.11 12.08
N LEU A 190 5.21 14.99 11.10
CA LEU A 190 6.37 14.91 10.20
C LEU A 190 7.30 16.10 10.42
N ARG A 191 6.77 17.32 10.34
CA ARG A 191 7.54 18.56 10.51
C ARG A 191 6.62 19.77 10.76
N PRO A 192 7.16 20.88 11.28
CA PRO A 192 6.42 22.15 11.31
C PRO A 192 5.99 22.59 9.90
N MET A 193 4.92 23.36 9.82
CA MET A 193 4.44 23.91 8.56
C MET A 193 5.50 24.85 7.95
N PRO A 194 5.89 24.66 6.67
CA PRO A 194 6.84 25.57 6.02
C PRO A 194 6.24 26.98 5.89
N GLY A 195 7.12 27.98 5.85
CA GLY A 195 6.74 29.36 5.54
C GLY A 195 6.25 29.54 4.10
N ALA A 196 5.75 30.73 3.78
CA ALA A 196 5.32 31.06 2.42
C ALA A 196 6.51 31.01 1.43
N ALA A 197 6.27 30.43 0.26
CA ALA A 197 7.26 30.45 -0.83
C ALA A 197 7.42 31.88 -1.36
N ARG A 198 8.66 32.29 -1.58
CA ARG A 198 9.00 33.54 -2.30
C ARG A 198 9.35 33.15 -3.73
N LEU A 199 8.65 33.74 -4.70
CA LEU A 199 8.85 33.47 -6.12
C LEU A 199 9.40 34.71 -6.81
N TYR A 200 10.30 34.53 -7.78
CA TYR A 200 10.81 35.55 -8.69
C TYR A 200 10.77 34.99 -10.12
N PRO A 201 10.61 35.82 -11.16
CA PRO A 201 10.66 35.36 -12.54
C PRO A 201 12.01 34.72 -12.87
N GLU A 202 11.98 33.52 -13.46
CA GLU A 202 13.17 32.84 -13.97
C GLU A 202 13.61 33.51 -15.28
N THR A 203 14.67 34.32 -15.23
CA THR A 203 15.12 35.16 -16.35
C THR A 203 15.79 34.36 -17.47
N ASP A 204 16.27 33.15 -17.17
CA ASP A 204 16.90 32.28 -18.16
C ASP A 204 15.85 31.66 -19.11
N VAL A 205 14.57 31.72 -18.76
CA VAL A 205 13.47 31.18 -19.56
C VAL A 205 12.73 32.32 -20.25
N VAL A 206 12.76 32.32 -21.59
CA VAL A 206 12.03 33.31 -22.40
C VAL A 206 10.51 33.14 -22.20
N PRO A 207 9.77 34.24 -21.96
CA PRO A 207 8.31 34.18 -21.91
C PRO A 207 7.73 33.60 -23.19
N THR A 208 7.01 32.48 -23.06
CA THR A 208 6.45 31.75 -24.21
C THR A 208 4.93 31.85 -24.20
N ARG A 209 4.34 32.22 -25.35
CA ARG A 209 2.89 32.19 -25.56
C ARG A 209 2.51 30.83 -26.16
N PRO A 210 1.78 29.96 -25.44
CA PRO A 210 1.36 28.68 -25.99
C PRO A 210 0.37 28.87 -27.16
N ASP A 211 0.58 28.13 -28.26
CA ASP A 211 -0.38 28.04 -29.36
C ASP A 211 -1.45 26.99 -29.04
N THR A 212 -2.72 27.40 -29.03
CA THR A 212 -3.85 26.55 -28.63
C THR A 212 -4.74 26.15 -29.80
N ARG A 213 -4.36 26.45 -31.06
CA ARG A 213 -5.22 26.21 -32.24
C ARG A 213 -5.53 24.73 -32.49
N ASP A 214 -4.57 23.83 -32.26
CA ASP A 214 -4.68 22.39 -32.56
C ASP A 214 -4.77 21.50 -31.30
N LEU A 215 -5.32 22.03 -30.20
CA LEU A 215 -5.32 21.34 -28.92
C LEU A 215 -6.35 20.20 -28.90
N LYS A 216 -5.87 18.95 -28.91
CA LYS A 216 -6.72 17.74 -28.82
C LYS A 216 -6.89 17.32 -27.37
N ILE A 217 -8.13 17.30 -26.88
CA ILE A 217 -8.44 16.82 -25.54
C ILE A 217 -8.39 15.28 -25.54
N PRO A 218 -7.51 14.65 -24.74
CA PRO A 218 -7.45 13.20 -24.67
C PRO A 218 -8.66 12.66 -23.91
N GLU A 219 -9.13 11.47 -24.32
CA GLU A 219 -10.26 10.83 -23.67
C GLU A 219 -9.88 10.28 -22.30
N LEU A 220 -10.80 10.37 -21.35
CA LEU A 220 -10.63 9.83 -20.00
C LEU A 220 -10.56 8.30 -20.03
N ILE A 221 -9.86 7.71 -19.06
CA ILE A 221 -9.78 6.24 -18.90
C ILE A 221 -11.19 5.63 -18.78
N THR A 222 -12.09 6.31 -18.07
CA THR A 222 -13.50 5.89 -17.90
C THR A 222 -14.26 5.88 -19.22
N GLN A 223 -14.16 6.95 -20.02
CA GLN A 223 -14.77 7.05 -21.35
C GLN A 223 -14.23 5.96 -22.29
N LYS A 224 -12.93 5.69 -22.25
CA LYS A 224 -12.32 4.60 -23.03
C LYS A 224 -12.86 3.24 -22.62
N ALA A 225 -13.00 2.97 -21.33
CA ALA A 225 -13.58 1.73 -20.84
C ALA A 225 -15.02 1.54 -21.35
N GLU A 226 -15.85 2.59 -21.31
CA GLU A 226 -17.21 2.55 -21.86
C GLU A 226 -17.22 2.25 -23.37
N LYS A 227 -16.37 2.92 -24.15
CA LYS A 227 -16.21 2.63 -25.58
C LYS A 227 -15.83 1.19 -25.86
N PHE A 228 -14.94 0.60 -25.06
CA PHE A 228 -14.56 -0.81 -25.23
C PHE A 228 -15.70 -1.77 -24.87
N ARG A 229 -16.52 -1.42 -23.87
CA ARG A 229 -17.72 -2.20 -23.57
C ARG A 229 -18.68 -2.20 -24.75
N GLU A 230 -18.94 -1.04 -25.34
CA GLU A 230 -19.90 -0.91 -26.44
C GLU A 230 -19.38 -1.51 -27.76
N LYS A 231 -18.17 -1.13 -28.18
CA LYS A 231 -17.62 -1.53 -29.48
C LYS A 231 -17.14 -2.98 -29.54
N LEU A 232 -16.60 -3.48 -28.43
CA LEU A 232 -15.95 -4.81 -28.38
C LEU A 232 -16.76 -5.82 -27.54
N ASN A 233 -17.93 -5.41 -27.04
CA ASN A 233 -18.80 -6.22 -26.18
C ASN A 233 -18.06 -6.85 -24.99
N LEU A 234 -17.15 -6.09 -24.37
CA LEU A 234 -16.35 -6.54 -23.23
C LEU A 234 -17.13 -6.40 -21.91
N GLY A 235 -16.91 -7.35 -20.99
CA GLY A 235 -17.36 -7.21 -19.61
C GLY A 235 -16.69 -6.02 -18.90
N LYS A 236 -17.36 -5.45 -17.89
CA LYS A 236 -16.92 -4.23 -17.19
C LYS A 236 -15.47 -4.31 -16.70
N ASP A 237 -15.10 -5.38 -15.99
CA ASP A 237 -13.76 -5.57 -15.44
C ASP A 237 -12.68 -5.64 -16.53
N LEU A 238 -12.96 -6.35 -17.63
CA LEU A 238 -12.02 -6.50 -18.73
C LEU A 238 -11.81 -5.18 -19.49
N ALA A 239 -12.89 -4.42 -19.69
CA ALA A 239 -12.83 -3.10 -20.31
C ALA A 239 -12.04 -2.09 -19.44
N ASP A 240 -12.26 -2.08 -18.12
CA ASP A 240 -11.51 -1.24 -17.19
C ASP A 240 -10.01 -1.61 -17.18
N LYS A 241 -9.69 -2.90 -17.20
CA LYS A 241 -8.30 -3.39 -17.32
C LYS A 241 -7.67 -2.97 -18.63
N MET A 242 -8.39 -3.10 -19.75
CA MET A 242 -7.91 -2.68 -21.07
C MET A 242 -7.68 -1.17 -21.13
N ALA A 243 -8.59 -0.37 -20.55
CA ALA A 243 -8.46 1.07 -20.50
C ALA A 243 -7.25 1.54 -19.67
N ARG A 244 -6.81 0.78 -18.67
CA ARG A 244 -5.62 1.08 -17.84
C ARG A 244 -4.33 0.43 -18.32
N SER A 245 -4.39 -0.45 -19.32
CA SER A 245 -3.24 -1.22 -19.78
C SER A 245 -2.31 -0.42 -20.69
N GLY A 246 -1.00 -0.61 -20.51
CA GLY A 246 0.02 -0.14 -21.45
C GLY A 246 0.07 -0.93 -22.77
N ARG A 247 -0.51 -2.14 -22.82
CA ARG A 247 -0.56 -2.99 -24.04
C ARG A 247 -1.83 -2.77 -24.87
N ARG A 248 -2.47 -1.61 -24.76
CA ARG A 248 -3.75 -1.34 -25.43
C ARG A 248 -3.61 -1.40 -26.95
N GLU A 249 -2.59 -0.73 -27.50
CA GLU A 249 -2.37 -0.65 -28.95
C GLU A 249 -2.18 -2.04 -29.57
N LEU A 250 -1.43 -2.92 -28.90
CA LEU A 250 -1.29 -4.32 -29.30
C LEU A 250 -2.65 -5.04 -29.34
N ILE A 251 -3.47 -4.89 -28.29
CA ILE A 251 -4.79 -5.54 -28.22
C ILE A 251 -5.69 -5.04 -29.37
N GLU A 252 -5.71 -3.73 -29.62
CA GLU A 252 -6.49 -3.13 -30.71
C GLU A 252 -6.00 -3.62 -32.09
N ASP A 253 -4.68 -3.69 -32.31
CA ASP A 253 -4.07 -4.22 -33.54
C ASP A 253 -4.46 -5.69 -33.77
N LEU A 254 -4.37 -6.54 -32.72
CA LEU A 254 -4.74 -7.95 -32.80
C LEU A 254 -6.23 -8.15 -33.08
N ILE A 255 -7.10 -7.36 -32.44
CA ILE A 255 -8.55 -7.41 -32.70
C ILE A 255 -8.85 -7.01 -34.14
N SER A 256 -8.15 -6.01 -34.69
CA SER A 256 -8.34 -5.57 -36.06
C SER A 256 -7.89 -6.61 -37.09
N LYS A 257 -6.83 -7.37 -36.78
CA LYS A 257 -6.21 -8.34 -37.68
C LYS A 257 -6.84 -9.73 -37.65
N PHE A 258 -7.38 -10.16 -36.51
CA PHE A 258 -7.83 -11.54 -36.29
C PHE A 258 -9.32 -11.60 -35.97
N SER A 259 -10.15 -11.55 -37.02
CA SER A 259 -11.61 -11.51 -36.92
C SER A 259 -12.25 -12.84 -36.48
N ASN A 260 -11.56 -13.98 -36.63
CA ASN A 260 -12.10 -15.28 -36.20
C ASN A 260 -11.99 -15.49 -34.68
N ILE A 261 -11.28 -14.61 -33.98
CA ILE A 261 -11.07 -14.68 -32.55
C ILE A 261 -11.93 -13.62 -31.85
N LYS A 262 -12.66 -14.03 -30.81
CA LYS A 262 -13.48 -13.09 -30.03
C LYS A 262 -12.58 -12.02 -29.37
N PRO A 263 -12.92 -10.72 -29.48
CA PRO A 263 -12.14 -9.63 -28.86
C PRO A 263 -11.90 -9.84 -27.36
N ALA A 264 -12.92 -10.33 -26.65
CA ALA A 264 -12.82 -10.66 -25.23
C ALA A 264 -11.72 -11.69 -24.93
N PHE A 265 -11.54 -12.70 -25.78
CA PHE A 265 -10.52 -13.73 -25.59
C PHE A 265 -9.10 -13.18 -25.77
N ILE A 266 -8.90 -12.29 -26.76
CA ILE A 266 -7.62 -11.62 -27.00
C ILE A 266 -7.25 -10.76 -25.79
N ALA A 267 -8.18 -9.90 -25.36
CA ALA A 267 -7.98 -9.03 -24.22
C ALA A 267 -7.73 -9.82 -22.92
N GLU A 268 -8.50 -10.88 -22.67
CA GLU A 268 -8.32 -11.74 -21.50
C GLU A 268 -6.96 -12.44 -21.50
N THR A 269 -6.52 -12.95 -22.64
CA THR A 269 -5.21 -13.59 -22.77
C THR A 269 -4.09 -12.62 -22.40
N ILE A 270 -4.10 -11.42 -22.98
CA ILE A 270 -3.01 -10.45 -22.80
C ILE A 270 -3.03 -9.82 -21.40
N LEU A 271 -4.20 -9.56 -20.83
CA LEU A 271 -4.34 -8.80 -19.58
C LEU A 271 -4.38 -9.69 -18.33
N SER A 272 -4.96 -10.88 -18.43
CA SER A 272 -5.19 -11.79 -17.30
C SER A 272 -4.30 -13.02 -17.38
N THR A 273 -4.26 -13.73 -18.52
CA THR A 273 -3.51 -14.99 -18.65
C THR A 273 -2.01 -14.79 -18.51
N THR A 274 -1.44 -13.72 -19.08
CA THR A 274 -0.01 -13.38 -18.89
C THR A 274 0.37 -13.22 -17.42
N LYS A 275 -0.47 -12.51 -16.64
CA LYS A 275 -0.28 -12.32 -15.19
C LYS A 275 -0.45 -13.61 -14.41
N GLU A 276 -1.41 -14.44 -14.82
CA GLU A 276 -1.62 -15.75 -14.21
C GLU A 276 -0.40 -16.65 -14.42
N ILE A 277 0.19 -16.65 -15.62
CA ILE A 277 1.39 -17.42 -15.92
C ILE A 277 2.55 -16.96 -15.04
N LYS A 278 2.78 -15.65 -14.95
CA LYS A 278 3.82 -15.07 -14.09
C LYS A 278 3.66 -15.49 -12.63
N ARG A 279 2.42 -15.49 -12.10
CA ARG A 279 2.13 -15.89 -10.71
C ARG A 279 2.27 -17.39 -10.46
N LYS A 280 1.84 -18.25 -11.40
CA LYS A 280 1.79 -19.72 -11.20
C LYS A 280 3.08 -20.43 -11.59
N PHE A 281 3.78 -19.95 -12.62
CA PHE A 281 4.90 -20.65 -13.24
C PHE A 281 6.22 -19.86 -13.16
N ASP A 282 6.23 -18.72 -12.45
CA ASP A 282 7.39 -17.82 -12.28
C ASP A 282 8.11 -17.53 -13.60
N THR A 283 7.32 -17.46 -14.69
CA THR A 283 7.84 -17.28 -16.05
C THR A 283 7.52 -15.87 -16.49
N ASP A 284 8.54 -15.13 -16.90
CA ASP A 284 8.37 -13.74 -17.33
C ASP A 284 7.84 -13.66 -18.76
N VAL A 285 6.51 -13.60 -18.87
CA VAL A 285 5.79 -13.46 -20.14
C VAL A 285 5.88 -12.03 -20.70
N ASP A 286 6.48 -11.11 -19.94
CA ASP A 286 6.74 -9.74 -20.39
C ASP A 286 7.88 -9.67 -21.42
N SER A 287 8.65 -10.75 -21.57
CA SER A 287 9.69 -10.91 -22.61
C SER A 287 9.12 -11.17 -24.02
N ILE A 288 7.83 -11.49 -24.15
CA ILE A 288 7.19 -11.73 -25.44
C ILE A 288 6.93 -10.40 -26.15
N THR A 289 7.48 -10.26 -27.35
CA THR A 289 7.34 -9.09 -28.23
C THR A 289 5.96 -9.02 -28.90
N ASP A 290 5.58 -7.83 -29.35
CA ASP A 290 4.33 -7.59 -30.07
C ASP A 290 4.22 -8.44 -31.35
N GLU A 291 5.34 -8.64 -32.06
CA GLU A 291 5.44 -9.50 -33.25
C GLU A 291 5.15 -10.96 -32.92
N GLN A 292 5.69 -11.47 -31.81
CA GLN A 292 5.45 -12.84 -31.37
C GLN A 292 4.00 -13.06 -30.96
N TYR A 293 3.35 -12.08 -30.32
CA TYR A 293 1.91 -12.16 -30.09
C TYR A 293 1.14 -12.23 -31.40
N LYS A 294 1.48 -11.41 -32.40
CA LYS A 294 0.84 -11.47 -33.73
C LYS A 294 1.02 -12.84 -34.39
N GLU A 295 2.18 -13.45 -34.25
CA GLU A 295 2.44 -14.80 -34.76
C GLU A 295 1.54 -15.86 -34.08
N ILE A 296 1.50 -15.86 -32.74
CA ILE A 296 0.70 -16.80 -31.94
C ILE A 296 -0.79 -16.68 -32.28
N PHE A 297 -1.31 -15.45 -32.30
CA PHE A 297 -2.71 -15.19 -32.66
C PHE A 297 -2.99 -15.51 -34.13
N GLY A 298 -2.01 -15.34 -35.02
CA GLY A 298 -2.10 -15.80 -36.41
C GLY A 298 -2.21 -17.32 -36.54
N TYR A 299 -1.56 -18.09 -35.68
CA TYR A 299 -1.74 -19.55 -35.64
C TYR A 299 -3.10 -19.97 -35.09
N LEU A 300 -3.63 -19.24 -34.10
CA LEU A 300 -4.98 -19.45 -33.57
C LEU A 300 -6.06 -19.12 -34.61
N ASP A 301 -5.91 -18.00 -35.33
CA ASP A 301 -6.87 -17.53 -36.33
C ASP A 301 -6.95 -18.51 -37.52
N LYS A 302 -5.80 -19.06 -37.95
CA LYS A 302 -5.72 -20.11 -38.98
C LYS A 302 -6.11 -21.50 -38.48
N GLY A 303 -6.51 -21.66 -37.21
CA GLY A 303 -6.89 -22.94 -36.62
C GLY A 303 -5.76 -23.96 -36.50
N LYS A 304 -4.49 -23.52 -36.54
CA LYS A 304 -3.33 -24.43 -36.39
C LYS A 304 -3.11 -24.84 -34.93
N ILE A 305 -3.51 -23.99 -33.98
CA ILE A 305 -3.39 -24.20 -32.53
C ILE A 305 -4.79 -24.07 -31.91
N SER A 306 -5.10 -24.91 -30.91
CA SER A 306 -6.33 -24.77 -30.12
C SER A 306 -6.19 -23.71 -29.03
N LYS A 307 -7.29 -23.04 -28.69
CA LYS A 307 -7.38 -22.07 -27.57
C LYS A 307 -6.95 -22.68 -26.23
N ASP A 308 -7.19 -23.99 -26.05
CA ASP A 308 -6.92 -24.72 -24.81
C ASP A 308 -5.42 -24.80 -24.46
N VAL A 309 -4.54 -24.57 -25.43
CA VAL A 309 -3.08 -24.74 -25.29
C VAL A 309 -2.35 -23.42 -25.21
N LEU A 310 -3.07 -22.30 -25.30
CA LEU A 310 -2.47 -20.98 -25.40
C LEU A 310 -1.58 -20.64 -24.20
N MET A 311 -1.97 -21.07 -22.99
CA MET A 311 -1.13 -20.93 -21.80
C MET A 311 0.21 -21.65 -21.95
N ASP A 312 0.19 -22.92 -22.38
CA ASP A 312 1.39 -23.73 -22.56
C ASP A 312 2.28 -23.14 -23.68
N VAL A 313 1.66 -22.63 -24.75
CA VAL A 313 2.35 -21.95 -25.86
C VAL A 313 3.05 -20.68 -25.41
N LEU A 314 2.37 -19.83 -24.62
CA LEU A 314 2.96 -18.60 -24.08
C LEU A 314 4.15 -18.89 -23.14
N ILE A 315 4.06 -19.94 -22.32
CA ILE A 315 5.16 -20.37 -21.45
C ILE A 315 6.37 -20.83 -22.28
N ASP A 316 6.14 -21.67 -23.30
CA ASP A 316 7.22 -22.17 -24.15
C ASP A 316 7.84 -21.05 -24.99
N TYR A 317 7.06 -20.07 -25.46
CA TYR A 317 7.56 -18.87 -26.13
C TYR A 317 8.44 -18.03 -25.21
N ALA A 318 7.97 -17.73 -23.99
CA ALA A 318 8.73 -16.96 -23.01
C ALA A 318 10.06 -17.65 -22.60
N LYS A 319 10.13 -18.99 -22.71
CA LYS A 319 11.35 -19.78 -22.45
C LYS A 319 12.22 -20.01 -23.68
N GLY A 320 11.83 -19.49 -24.85
CA GLY A 320 12.53 -19.69 -26.13
C GLY A 320 12.49 -21.14 -26.64
N LYS A 321 11.55 -21.95 -26.15
CA LYS A 321 11.40 -23.39 -26.49
C LYS A 321 10.23 -23.67 -27.41
N PHE A 322 9.54 -22.64 -27.89
CA PHE A 322 8.37 -22.81 -28.73
C PHE A 322 8.72 -23.52 -30.05
N ARG A 323 7.92 -24.54 -30.38
CA ARG A 323 7.93 -25.25 -31.66
C ARG A 323 6.50 -25.52 -32.08
N LEU A 324 6.11 -25.07 -33.27
CA LEU A 324 4.73 -25.17 -33.76
C LEU A 324 4.27 -26.63 -33.85
N GLU A 325 5.17 -27.55 -34.19
CA GLU A 325 4.90 -28.98 -34.37
C GLU A 325 4.37 -29.64 -33.10
N LYS A 326 4.78 -29.15 -31.92
CA LYS A 326 4.33 -29.67 -30.62
C LYS A 326 2.84 -29.40 -30.36
N TYR A 327 2.31 -28.35 -30.96
CA TYR A 327 0.98 -27.80 -30.67
C TYR A 327 0.04 -27.80 -31.88
N LYS A 328 0.49 -28.38 -33.00
CA LYS A 328 -0.27 -28.44 -34.23
C LYS A 328 -1.49 -29.34 -34.07
N MET A 329 -2.65 -28.84 -34.49
CA MET A 329 -3.88 -29.63 -34.55
C MET A 329 -3.76 -30.75 -35.59
N LEU A 330 -4.14 -31.97 -35.20
CA LEU A 330 -4.23 -33.13 -36.08
C LEU A 330 -5.50 -33.04 -36.93
N SER A 331 -5.43 -33.64 -38.12
CA SER A 331 -6.63 -33.85 -38.94
C SER A 331 -7.57 -34.86 -38.28
N ASP A 332 -8.85 -34.85 -38.64
CA ASP A 332 -9.85 -35.75 -38.04
C ASP A 332 -9.50 -37.24 -38.25
N GLN A 333 -8.88 -37.60 -39.39
CA GLN A 333 -8.43 -38.96 -39.68
C GLN A 333 -7.23 -39.40 -38.82
N GLU A 334 -6.28 -38.51 -38.59
CA GLU A 334 -5.11 -38.79 -37.74
C GLU A 334 -5.52 -38.88 -36.27
N LEU A 335 -6.48 -38.04 -35.85
CA LEU A 335 -7.01 -38.07 -34.50
C LEU A 335 -7.74 -39.38 -34.22
N GLU A 336 -8.60 -39.87 -35.14
CA GLU A 336 -9.28 -41.16 -34.98
C GLU A 336 -8.30 -42.33 -34.89
N LYS A 337 -7.23 -42.34 -35.72
CA LYS A 337 -6.19 -43.38 -35.65
C LYS A 337 -5.47 -43.38 -34.30
N GLU A 338 -5.08 -42.21 -33.82
CA GLU A 338 -4.34 -42.11 -32.55
C GLU A 338 -5.25 -42.42 -31.34
N VAL A 339 -6.52 -42.01 -31.38
CA VAL A 339 -7.51 -42.39 -30.35
C VAL A 339 -7.74 -43.89 -30.34
N ARG A 340 -7.91 -44.54 -31.51
CA ARG A 340 -8.02 -46.00 -31.61
C ARG A 340 -6.79 -46.70 -31.03
N ARG A 341 -5.59 -46.23 -31.36
CA ARG A 341 -4.34 -46.78 -30.80
C ARG A 341 -4.31 -46.69 -29.29
N ILE A 342 -4.69 -45.55 -28.72
CA ILE A 342 -4.71 -45.35 -27.27
C ILE A 342 -5.79 -46.22 -26.60
N LEU A 343 -6.95 -46.39 -27.23
CA LEU A 343 -8.01 -47.30 -26.77
C LEU A 343 -7.53 -48.76 -26.79
N ASP A 344 -6.84 -49.18 -27.85
CA ASP A 344 -6.30 -50.53 -27.98
C ASP A 344 -5.19 -50.83 -26.96
N GLU A 345 -4.35 -49.83 -26.63
CA GLU A 345 -3.32 -49.93 -25.58
C GLU A 345 -3.90 -49.98 -24.15
N ASN A 346 -5.18 -49.61 -23.96
CA ASN A 346 -5.78 -49.38 -22.64
C ASN A 346 -7.16 -50.06 -22.50
N LYS A 347 -7.36 -51.23 -23.12
CA LYS A 347 -8.65 -51.96 -23.18
C LYS A 347 -9.27 -52.28 -21.81
N ASP A 348 -8.46 -52.39 -20.77
CA ASP A 348 -8.89 -52.85 -19.44
C ASP A 348 -9.28 -51.72 -18.47
N LEU A 349 -9.24 -50.45 -18.92
CA LEU A 349 -9.51 -49.29 -18.08
C LEU A 349 -10.95 -48.79 -18.24
N GLU A 350 -11.57 -48.35 -17.13
CA GLU A 350 -12.88 -47.70 -17.17
C GLU A 350 -12.88 -46.47 -18.09
N PHE A 351 -14.01 -46.24 -18.79
CA PHE A 351 -14.20 -45.15 -19.73
C PHE A 351 -13.73 -43.78 -19.22
N LYS A 352 -13.99 -43.45 -17.94
CA LYS A 352 -13.52 -42.19 -17.32
C LYS A 352 -12.00 -42.08 -17.23
N LYS A 353 -11.30 -43.20 -16.95
CA LYS A 353 -9.83 -43.23 -16.87
C LYS A 353 -9.19 -43.20 -18.25
N VAL A 354 -9.74 -43.94 -19.23
CA VAL A 354 -9.27 -43.91 -20.62
C VAL A 354 -9.45 -42.53 -21.24
N MET A 355 -10.61 -41.90 -21.02
CA MET A 355 -10.84 -40.51 -21.44
C MET A 355 -9.78 -39.57 -20.86
N GLY A 356 -9.42 -39.73 -19.57
CA GLY A 356 -8.35 -38.96 -18.94
C GLY A 356 -6.97 -39.18 -19.57
N VAL A 357 -6.64 -40.40 -19.99
CA VAL A 357 -5.38 -40.74 -20.69
C VAL A 357 -5.35 -40.16 -22.11
N VAL A 358 -6.44 -40.32 -22.86
CA VAL A 358 -6.59 -39.75 -24.22
C VAL A 358 -6.50 -38.23 -24.16
N MET A 359 -7.22 -37.59 -23.23
CA MET A 359 -7.16 -36.14 -23.03
C MET A 359 -5.74 -35.66 -22.66
N ARG A 360 -4.96 -36.46 -21.93
CA ARG A 360 -3.58 -36.12 -21.56
C ARG A 360 -2.59 -36.30 -22.72
N LYS A 361 -2.67 -37.42 -23.46
CA LYS A 361 -1.81 -37.71 -24.62
C LYS A 361 -2.11 -36.80 -25.82
N LEU A 362 -3.38 -36.44 -26.03
CA LEU A 362 -3.85 -35.59 -27.13
C LEU A 362 -4.10 -34.14 -26.69
N LYS A 363 -3.63 -33.75 -25.49
CA LYS A 363 -3.80 -32.38 -24.98
C LYS A 363 -3.23 -31.39 -26.00
N GLY A 364 -4.12 -30.60 -26.59
CA GLY A 364 -3.77 -29.57 -27.55
C GLY A 364 -3.63 -29.98 -29.02
N LYS A 365 -3.79 -31.26 -29.35
CA LYS A 365 -3.79 -31.76 -30.73
C LYS A 365 -5.17 -31.77 -31.39
N ALA A 366 -6.24 -31.62 -30.61
CA ALA A 366 -7.60 -31.38 -31.08
C ALA A 366 -8.41 -30.65 -30.00
N SER A 367 -9.58 -30.11 -30.35
CA SER A 367 -10.46 -29.49 -29.36
C SER A 367 -11.00 -30.53 -28.38
N GLY A 368 -11.08 -30.20 -27.08
CA GLY A 368 -11.55 -31.15 -26.06
C GLY A 368 -12.95 -31.72 -26.35
N LYS A 369 -13.81 -30.93 -27.02
CA LYS A 369 -15.13 -31.38 -27.50
C LYS A 369 -15.02 -32.47 -28.57
N LYS A 370 -14.17 -32.26 -29.60
CA LYS A 370 -13.97 -33.26 -30.67
C LYS A 370 -13.38 -34.57 -30.13
N ILE A 371 -12.41 -34.48 -29.22
CA ILE A 371 -11.81 -35.67 -28.58
C ILE A 371 -12.90 -36.46 -27.83
N ALA A 372 -13.74 -35.77 -27.06
CA ALA A 372 -14.82 -36.41 -26.32
C ALA A 372 -15.88 -37.05 -27.22
N GLU A 373 -16.22 -36.42 -28.35
CA GLU A 373 -17.14 -36.96 -29.35
C GLU A 373 -16.58 -38.22 -30.02
N ILE A 374 -15.32 -38.19 -30.45
CA ILE A 374 -14.67 -39.33 -31.13
C ILE A 374 -14.49 -40.52 -30.19
N VAL A 375 -14.09 -40.29 -28.94
CA VAL A 375 -13.99 -41.37 -27.94
C VAL A 375 -15.37 -41.99 -27.67
N ARG A 376 -16.44 -41.20 -27.55
CA ARG A 376 -17.82 -41.72 -27.40
C ARG A 376 -18.34 -42.49 -28.61
N LYS A 377 -17.78 -42.25 -29.79
CA LYS A 377 -18.18 -42.92 -31.04
C LYS A 377 -17.43 -44.23 -31.26
N LEU A 378 -16.27 -44.39 -30.63
CA LEU A 378 -15.34 -45.52 -30.77
C LEU A 378 -15.34 -46.47 -29.57
N THR A 379 -16.06 -46.12 -28.50
CA THR A 379 -16.34 -46.96 -27.32
C THR A 379 -17.83 -47.22 -27.28
#